data_AF-A0A948ZLJ7-F1
#
_entry.id   AF-A0A948ZLJ7-F1
#
_cell.length_a   1.000
_cell.length_b   1.000
_cell.length_c   1.000
_cell.angle_alpha   90.00
_cell.angle_beta   90.00
_cell.angle_gamma   90.00
#
_symmetry.space_group_name_H-M   'P 1'
#
loop_
_entity.id
_entity.type
_entity.pdbx_description
1 polymer ?
#
loop_
_entity_poly.entity_id
_entity_poly.type
_entity_poly.pdbx_seq_one_letter_code
_entity_poly.pdbx_strand_id
1 'polypeptide(L)'
;MIAPKIVADVRRLLAEGTHSQRKIARLTGISRGTVVAIASGRRPNYDKSGNDDLEEPSGPPERCPGCGGMVYMPCLLCRARKESAENPRGSARGSGGAPVRAGLELRPEHHARYRQVCDWRRRNHGQPFRGSTK
;
A
#
# COMPACT_ATOMS: atom_id res chain seq x y z
N MET A 1 2.19 5.91 14.88
CA MET A 1 3.47 5.19 15.02
C MET A 1 3.77 5.04 16.51
N ILE A 2 4.11 3.85 17.02
CA ILE A 2 4.37 3.63 18.46
C ILE A 2 5.84 3.94 18.74
N ALA A 3 6.10 4.71 19.80
CA ALA A 3 7.46 5.08 20.20
C ALA A 3 8.32 3.83 20.49
N PRO A 4 9.61 3.83 20.10
CA PRO A 4 10.49 2.67 20.27
C PRO A 4 10.68 2.30 21.75
N LYS A 5 10.70 3.29 22.65
CA LYS A 5 10.75 3.08 24.10
C LYS A 5 9.59 2.20 24.60
N ILE A 6 8.38 2.49 24.14
CA ILE A 6 7.18 1.73 24.51
C ILE A 6 7.26 0.28 24.00
N VAL A 7 7.85 0.05 22.82
CA VAL A 7 8.07 -1.31 22.30
C VAL A 7 9.08 -2.07 23.16
N ALA A 8 10.14 -1.41 23.61
CA ALA A 8 11.12 -2.00 24.53
C ALA A 8 10.47 -2.37 25.87
N ASP A 9 9.62 -1.50 26.41
CA ASP A 9 8.86 -1.76 27.64
C ASP A 9 7.93 -2.97 27.49
N VAL A 10 7.21 -3.08 26.35
CA VAL A 10 6.37 -4.26 26.07
C VAL A 10 7.21 -5.53 25.98
N ARG A 11 8.37 -5.50 25.30
CA ARG A 11 9.27 -6.66 25.20
C ARG A 11 9.76 -7.11 26.57
N ARG A 12 10.14 -6.17 27.44
CA ARG A 12 10.53 -6.45 28.82
C ARG A 12 9.41 -7.14 29.60
N LEU A 13 8.20 -6.56 29.59
CA LEU A 13 7.05 -7.14 30.31
C LEU A 13 6.62 -8.51 29.76
N LEU A 14 6.81 -8.76 28.46
CA LEU A 14 6.58 -10.07 27.85
C LEU A 14 7.64 -11.09 28.29
N ALA A 15 8.91 -10.68 28.40
CA ALA A 15 10.00 -11.55 28.86
C ALA A 15 9.87 -11.92 30.34
N GLU A 16 9.34 -11.02 31.17
CA GLU A 16 9.05 -11.29 32.58
C GLU A 16 7.96 -12.36 32.76
N GLY A 17 7.04 -12.53 31.80
CA GLY A 17 6.00 -13.57 31.82
C GLY A 17 4.93 -13.44 32.92
N THR A 18 5.02 -12.41 33.77
CA THR A 18 4.14 -12.18 34.93
C THR A 18 2.78 -11.57 34.56
N HIS A 19 2.67 -10.97 33.37
CA HIS A 19 1.51 -10.20 32.97
C HIS A 19 0.85 -10.75 31.71
N SER A 20 -0.48 -10.90 31.77
CA SER A 20 -1.25 -11.18 30.56
C SER A 20 -1.14 -10.04 29.56
N GLN A 21 -1.25 -10.32 28.26
CA GLN A 21 -1.20 -9.30 27.21
C GLN A 21 -2.25 -8.18 27.39
N ARG A 22 -3.40 -8.50 28.00
CA ARG A 22 -4.42 -7.49 28.37
C ARG A 22 -3.93 -6.56 29.47
N LYS A 23 -3.19 -7.07 30.46
CA LYS A 23 -2.60 -6.28 31.54
C LYS A 23 -1.49 -5.38 30.99
N ILE A 24 -0.61 -5.94 30.15
CA ILE A 24 0.46 -5.19 29.47
C ILE A 24 -0.12 -4.03 28.68
N ALA A 25 -1.15 -4.27 27.87
CA ALA A 25 -1.85 -3.22 27.11
C ALA A 25 -2.32 -2.04 27.98
N ARG A 26 -2.87 -2.31 29.18
CA ARG A 26 -3.30 -1.26 30.12
C ARG A 26 -2.11 -0.52 30.74
N LEU A 27 -1.04 -1.24 31.10
CA LEU A 27 0.16 -0.65 31.71
C LEU A 27 0.90 0.26 30.74
N THR A 28 0.98 -0.12 29.47
CA THR A 28 1.72 0.62 28.44
C THR A 28 0.85 1.59 27.63
N GLY A 29 -0.47 1.60 27.86
CA GLY A 29 -1.41 2.48 27.15
C GLY A 29 -1.60 2.15 25.66
N ILE A 30 -1.40 0.89 25.25
CA ILE A 30 -1.47 0.48 23.84
C ILE A 30 -2.56 -0.56 23.63
N SER A 31 -3.06 -0.68 22.40
CA SER A 31 -4.07 -1.69 22.07
C SER A 31 -3.56 -3.12 22.29
N ARG A 32 -4.46 -4.03 22.67
CA ARG A 32 -4.15 -5.47 22.77
C ARG A 32 -3.62 -6.04 21.45
N GLY A 33 -4.19 -5.61 20.31
CA GLY A 33 -3.76 -6.07 18.99
C GLY A 33 -2.30 -5.73 18.71
N THR A 34 -1.86 -4.56 19.14
CA THR A 34 -0.45 -4.15 19.07
C THR A 34 0.45 -5.05 19.91
N VAL A 35 0.06 -5.33 21.17
CA VAL A 35 0.83 -6.22 22.05
C VAL A 35 0.96 -7.62 21.44
N VAL A 36 -0.12 -8.16 20.86
CA VAL A 36 -0.10 -9.43 20.13
C VAL A 36 0.85 -9.39 18.93
N ALA A 37 0.84 -8.30 18.16
CA ALA A 37 1.74 -8.13 17.02
C ALA A 37 3.22 -8.09 17.44
N ILE A 38 3.53 -7.47 18.59
CA ILE A 38 4.88 -7.47 19.16
C ILE A 38 5.26 -8.86 19.66
N ALA A 39 4.39 -9.50 20.45
CA ALA A 39 4.65 -10.83 21.01
C ALA A 39 4.85 -11.91 19.93
N SER A 40 4.13 -11.81 18.81
CA SER A 40 4.25 -12.75 17.69
C SER A 40 5.37 -12.41 16.70
N GLY A 41 6.18 -11.37 16.96
CA GLY A 41 7.23 -10.92 16.03
C GLY A 41 6.70 -10.38 14.69
N ARG A 42 5.37 -10.26 14.53
CA ARG A 42 4.73 -9.78 13.30
C ARG A 42 4.84 -8.27 13.12
N ARG A 43 5.21 -7.52 14.16
CA ARG A 43 5.51 -6.10 14.04
C ARG A 43 6.86 -5.95 13.33
N PRO A 44 6.91 -5.29 12.15
CA PRO A 44 8.17 -4.95 11.52
C PRO A 44 9.05 -4.15 12.49
N ASN A 45 10.33 -4.50 12.61
CA ASN A 45 11.29 -3.66 13.29
C ASN A 45 11.49 -2.41 12.42
N TYR A 46 10.72 -1.36 12.73
CA TYR A 46 11.02 0.01 12.30
C TYR A 46 12.19 0.59 13.12
N ASP A 47 13.13 -0.26 13.56
CA ASP A 47 14.46 0.24 13.89
C ASP A 47 14.92 0.98 12.64
N LYS A 48 15.39 2.22 12.82
CA LYS A 48 15.73 3.19 11.79
C LYS A 48 16.84 2.66 10.85
N SER A 49 16.55 1.61 10.12
CA SER A 49 17.34 1.07 9.03
C SER A 49 16.84 1.79 7.80
N GLY A 50 17.59 2.84 7.41
CA GLY A 50 17.38 3.54 6.15
C GLY A 50 17.07 5.02 6.24
N ASN A 51 17.58 5.73 7.25
CA ASN A 51 17.69 7.20 7.15
C ASN A 51 19.07 7.64 6.67
N ASP A 52 19.75 6.85 5.82
CA ASP A 52 21.13 7.17 5.41
C ASP A 52 21.34 7.55 3.94
N ASP A 53 20.54 7.12 2.94
CA ASP A 53 20.88 7.44 1.53
C ASP A 53 19.68 7.53 0.57
N LEU A 54 18.58 8.17 0.98
CA LEU A 54 17.62 8.64 -0.02
C LEU A 54 18.05 10.07 -0.39
N GLU A 55 18.87 10.20 -1.43
CA GLU A 55 19.18 11.50 -2.05
C GLU A 55 17.88 12.30 -2.18
N GLU A 56 17.77 13.40 -1.43
CA GLU A 56 16.67 14.33 -1.61
C GLU A 56 16.74 14.80 -3.07
N PRO A 57 15.69 14.55 -3.87
CA PRO A 57 15.75 14.83 -5.30
C PRO A 57 15.88 16.34 -5.50
N SER A 58 17.07 16.77 -5.89
CA SER A 58 17.44 18.18 -6.07
C SER A 58 17.34 18.59 -7.54
N GLY A 59 16.90 19.82 -7.80
CA GLY A 59 16.80 20.39 -9.15
C GLY A 59 15.40 20.93 -9.47
N PRO A 60 15.17 21.49 -10.67
CA PRO A 60 13.84 21.89 -11.12
C PRO A 60 12.97 20.65 -11.43
N PRO A 61 11.63 20.75 -11.33
CA PRO A 61 10.75 19.66 -11.69
C PRO A 61 10.75 19.44 -13.21
N GLU A 62 10.99 18.20 -13.64
CA GLU A 62 11.06 17.79 -15.04
C GLU A 62 10.01 16.73 -15.37
N ARG A 63 9.68 16.54 -16.66
CA ARG A 63 8.80 15.44 -17.07
C ARG A 63 9.58 14.13 -17.14
N CYS A 64 9.15 13.14 -16.36
CA CYS A 64 9.76 11.80 -16.38
C CYS A 64 9.55 11.11 -17.74
N PRO A 65 10.60 10.57 -18.38
CA PRO A 65 10.48 9.87 -19.66
C PRO A 65 9.74 8.52 -19.55
N GLY A 66 9.67 7.92 -18.36
CA GLY A 66 9.01 6.64 -18.14
C GLY A 66 7.50 6.73 -17.94
N CYS A 67 7.03 7.68 -17.11
CA CYS A 67 5.60 7.82 -16.77
C CYS A 67 4.95 9.13 -17.26
N GLY A 68 5.72 10.09 -17.77
CA GLY A 68 5.23 11.39 -18.23
C GLY A 68 4.85 12.39 -17.13
N GLY A 69 4.96 12.00 -15.85
CA GLY A 69 4.67 12.86 -14.70
C GLY A 69 5.71 13.95 -14.50
N MET A 70 5.28 15.12 -14.00
CA MET A 70 6.17 16.21 -13.60
C MET A 70 6.70 15.94 -12.19
N VAL A 71 8.00 15.66 -12.06
CA VAL A 71 8.64 15.16 -10.84
C VAL A 71 10.04 15.76 -10.69
N TYR A 72 10.56 15.76 -9.46
CA TYR A 72 11.99 15.90 -9.25
C TYR A 72 12.69 14.57 -9.57
N MET A 73 13.81 14.63 -10.28
CA MET A 73 14.55 13.44 -10.66
C MET A 73 15.44 12.97 -9.50
N PRO A 74 15.57 11.65 -9.28
CA PRO A 74 14.96 10.55 -10.02
C PRO A 74 13.46 10.33 -9.73
N CYS A 75 12.70 9.83 -10.72
CA CYS A 75 11.26 9.62 -10.57
C CYS A 75 10.91 8.50 -9.55
N LEU A 76 10.59 8.91 -8.32
CA LEU A 76 10.20 8.02 -7.23
C LEU A 76 8.97 7.17 -7.56
N LEU A 77 8.04 7.67 -8.39
CA LEU A 77 6.86 6.91 -8.83
C LEU A 77 7.25 5.71 -9.71
N CYS A 78 8.15 5.92 -10.68
CA CYS A 78 8.66 4.84 -11.52
C CYS A 78 9.45 3.82 -10.69
N ARG A 79 10.25 4.31 -9.74
CA ARG A 79 10.98 3.45 -8.79
C ARG A 79 10.03 2.57 -7.97
N ALA A 80 9.04 3.16 -7.31
CA ALA A 80 8.07 2.42 -6.50
C ALA A 80 7.27 1.38 -7.32
N ARG A 81 6.91 1.71 -8.57
CA ARG A 81 6.26 0.75 -9.49
C ARG A 81 7.16 -0.43 -9.83
N LYS A 82 8.46 -0.18 -10.08
CA LYS A 82 9.44 -1.23 -10.35
C LYS A 82 9.63 -2.14 -9.12
N GLU A 83 9.82 -1.55 -7.94
CA GLU A 83 9.95 -2.29 -6.67
C GLU A 83 8.68 -3.12 -6.38
N SER A 84 7.49 -2.58 -6.65
CA SER A 84 6.22 -3.30 -6.48
C SER A 84 6.05 -4.46 -7.48
N ALA A 85 6.57 -4.32 -8.70
CA ALA A 85 6.57 -5.39 -9.69
C ALA A 85 7.57 -6.50 -9.34
N GLU A 86 8.72 -6.14 -8.77
CA GLU A 86 9.78 -7.07 -8.35
C GLU A 86 9.44 -7.80 -7.04
N ASN A 87 8.64 -7.20 -6.15
CA ASN A 87 8.23 -7.80 -4.87
C ASN A 87 6.70 -7.92 -4.73
N PRO A 88 6.05 -8.84 -5.47
CA PRO A 88 4.61 -9.06 -5.39
C PRO A 88 4.14 -9.60 -4.02
N ARG A 89 5.07 -10.01 -3.14
CA ARG A 89 4.76 -10.56 -1.81
C ARG A 89 4.43 -9.49 -0.76
N GLY A 90 4.70 -8.21 -1.05
CA GLY A 90 4.39 -7.08 -0.15
C GLY A 90 2.92 -6.63 -0.16
N SER A 91 2.15 -6.96 -1.20
CA SER A 91 0.76 -6.52 -1.36
C SER A 91 -0.30 -7.51 -0.83
N ALA A 92 0.09 -8.72 -0.44
CA ALA A 92 -0.84 -9.77 -0.01
C ALA A 92 -1.49 -9.54 1.38
N ARG A 93 -1.28 -8.37 2.02
CA ARG A 93 -1.97 -7.98 3.27
C ARG A 93 -2.88 -6.77 3.14
N GLY A 94 -3.26 -6.41 1.91
CA GLY A 94 -4.30 -5.42 1.62
C GLY A 94 -5.31 -5.99 0.63
N SER A 95 -6.60 -5.84 0.92
CA SER A 95 -7.73 -6.19 0.05
C SER A 95 -7.96 -7.68 -0.26
N GLY A 96 -8.28 -8.46 0.78
CA GLY A 96 -9.27 -9.54 0.66
C GLY A 96 -10.72 -9.01 0.62
N GLY A 97 -10.92 -7.73 0.31
CA GLY A 97 -12.22 -7.25 -0.08
C GLY A 97 -12.42 -7.72 -1.52
N ALA A 98 -13.40 -8.61 -1.73
CA ALA A 98 -14.00 -8.79 -3.04
C ALA A 98 -14.15 -7.41 -3.69
N PRO A 99 -13.91 -7.25 -5.02
CA PRO A 99 -14.18 -5.97 -5.66
C PRO A 99 -15.59 -5.59 -5.24
N VAL A 100 -15.72 -4.48 -4.49
CA VAL A 100 -17.01 -3.86 -4.28
C VAL A 100 -17.44 -3.54 -5.69
N ARG A 101 -18.27 -4.41 -6.27
CA ARG A 101 -19.04 -4.09 -7.44
C ARG A 101 -19.86 -2.91 -6.95
N ALA A 102 -19.39 -1.70 -7.25
CA ALA A 102 -20.24 -0.54 -7.21
C ALA A 102 -21.46 -0.99 -8.02
N GLY A 103 -22.59 -1.20 -7.34
CA GLY A 103 -23.84 -1.68 -7.91
C GLY A 103 -24.43 -0.57 -8.78
N LEU A 104 -23.67 -0.16 -9.80
CA LEU A 104 -24.05 0.87 -10.73
C LEU A 104 -24.93 0.17 -11.77
N GLU A 105 -26.23 0.16 -11.52
CA GLU A 105 -27.20 -0.22 -12.54
C GLU A 105 -27.17 0.85 -13.64
N LEU A 106 -26.41 0.56 -14.70
CA LEU A 106 -26.37 1.40 -15.89
C LEU A 106 -27.74 1.34 -16.58
N ARG A 107 -28.25 2.51 -16.99
CA ARG A 107 -29.38 2.58 -17.93
C ARG A 107 -29.10 1.70 -19.17
N PRO A 108 -30.13 1.09 -19.79
CA PRO A 108 -29.94 0.16 -20.91
C PRO A 108 -29.06 0.69 -22.05
N GLU A 109 -29.21 1.98 -22.40
CA GLU A 109 -28.40 2.66 -23.42
C GLU A 109 -26.90 2.71 -23.07
N HIS A 110 -26.58 2.95 -21.81
CA HIS A 110 -25.19 3.01 -21.32
C HIS A 110 -24.59 1.60 -21.17
N HIS A 111 -25.42 0.60 -20.89
CA HIS A 111 -25.00 -0.78 -20.80
C HIS A 111 -24.53 -1.34 -22.17
N ALA A 112 -25.20 -0.98 -23.26
CA ALA A 112 -24.77 -1.34 -24.61
C ALA A 112 -23.39 -0.76 -24.96
N ARG A 113 -23.19 0.54 -24.68
CA ARG A 113 -21.89 1.21 -24.88
C ARG A 113 -20.80 0.62 -23.99
N TYR A 114 -21.11 0.32 -22.73
CA TYR A 114 -20.17 -0.30 -21.79
C TYR A 114 -19.70 -1.67 -22.29
N ARG A 115 -20.64 -2.51 -22.77
CA ARG A 115 -20.32 -3.81 -23.38
C ARG A 115 -19.41 -3.66 -24.59
N GLN A 116 -19.71 -2.71 -25.48
CA GLN A 116 -18.89 -2.43 -26.67
C GLN A 116 -17.44 -2.04 -26.30
N VAL A 117 -17.26 -1.19 -25.28
CA VAL A 117 -15.93 -0.81 -24.78
C VAL A 117 -15.19 -2.01 -24.18
N CYS A 118 -15.89 -2.83 -23.39
CA CYS A 118 -15.30 -4.03 -22.80
C CYS A 118 -14.82 -5.02 -23.86
N ASP A 119 -15.65 -5.31 -24.87
CA ASP A 119 -15.30 -6.21 -25.97
C ASP A 119 -14.13 -5.67 -26.79
N TRP A 120 -14.13 -4.37 -27.08
CA TRP A 120 -13.02 -3.75 -27.78
C TRP A 120 -11.71 -3.81 -26.98
N ARG A 121 -11.74 -3.54 -25.67
CA ARG A 121 -10.55 -3.65 -24.80
C ARG A 121 -10.01 -5.07 -24.73
N ARG A 122 -10.90 -6.07 -24.71
CA ARG A 122 -10.51 -7.50 -24.75
C ARG A 122 -9.78 -7.84 -26.05
N ARG A 123 -10.24 -7.30 -27.19
CA ARG A 123 -9.61 -7.52 -28.50
C ARG A 123 -8.32 -6.71 -28.71
N ASN A 124 -8.19 -5.55 -28.07
CA ASN A 124 -7.07 -4.61 -28.28
C ASN A 124 -6.10 -4.56 -27.09
N HIS A 125 -5.94 -5.67 -26.36
CA HIS A 125 -4.97 -5.80 -25.26
C HIS A 125 -4.98 -4.64 -24.25
N GLY A 126 -6.16 -4.10 -23.93
CA GLY A 126 -6.29 -3.02 -22.95
C GLY A 126 -5.93 -1.61 -23.44
N GLN A 127 -5.79 -1.40 -24.75
CA GLN A 127 -5.67 -0.04 -25.31
C GLN A 127 -6.90 0.85 -24.95
N PRO A 128 -6.84 2.18 -25.15
CA PRO A 128 -7.98 3.07 -24.91
C PRO A 128 -8.99 3.06 -26.07
N PHE A 129 -10.28 2.87 -25.76
CA PHE A 129 -11.37 2.88 -26.74
C PHE A 129 -11.52 4.28 -27.36
N ARG A 130 -11.21 4.42 -28.65
CA ARG A 130 -11.22 5.73 -29.35
C ARG A 130 -12.59 6.17 -29.87
N GLY A 131 -13.64 5.39 -29.63
CA GLY A 131 -15.00 5.68 -30.11
C GLY A 131 -15.13 5.49 -31.63
N SER A 132 -16.34 5.16 -32.08
CA SER A 132 -16.70 5.39 -33.48
C SER A 132 -17.04 6.87 -33.63
N THR A 133 -16.17 7.66 -34.26
CA THR A 133 -16.60 8.91 -34.86
C THR A 133 -17.78 8.60 -35.80
N LYS A 134 -18.88 9.33 -35.63
CA LYS A 134 -20.17 9.14 -36.32
C LYS A 134 -20.02 8.95 -37.82
#